data_AF-A0A401RFV9-F1
#
_entry.id   AF-A0A401RFV9-F1
#
_cell.length_a   1.000
_cell.length_b   1.000
_cell.length_c   1.000
_cell.angle_alpha   90.00
_cell.angle_beta   90.00
_cell.angle_gamma   90.00
#
_symmetry.space_group_name_H-M   'P 1'
#
loop_
_entity.id
_entity.type
_entity.pdbx_description
1 polymer ?
#
loop_
_entity_poly.entity_id
_entity_poly.type
_entity_poly.pdbx_seq_one_letter_code
_entity_poly.pdbx_strand_id
1 'polypeptide(L)'
;GQFVSLACDRHGSRVLDQIWSVASVKTKQKIAEELASREGELSQHPVGHHVVRNLALAHFLNRRRQWEEHQAAESKRRKVFTELLEG
;
A
#
# COMPACT_ATOMS: atom_id res chain seq x y z
N GLY A 1 -11.96 -7.45 -3.31
CA GLY A 1 -11.63 -7.91 -4.66
C GLY A 1 -10.38 -8.77 -4.60
N GLN A 2 -9.55 -8.70 -5.64
CA GLN A 2 -8.34 -9.53 -5.76
C GLN A 2 -7.25 -9.13 -4.75
N PHE A 3 -7.15 -7.83 -4.40
CA PHE A 3 -6.12 -7.37 -3.46
C PHE A 3 -6.42 -7.79 -2.02
N VAL A 4 -7.69 -7.91 -1.64
CA VAL A 4 -8.06 -8.44 -0.32
C VAL A 4 -7.64 -9.92 -0.19
N SER A 5 -7.86 -10.72 -1.24
CA SER A 5 -7.41 -12.13 -1.25
C SER A 5 -5.90 -12.22 -1.12
N LEU A 6 -5.15 -11.40 -1.86
CA LEU A 6 -3.69 -11.32 -1.74
C LEU A 6 -3.25 -10.88 -0.34
N ALA A 7 -3.90 -9.87 0.25
CA ALA A 7 -3.56 -9.37 1.58
C ALA A 7 -3.76 -10.40 2.69
N CYS A 8 -4.75 -11.29 2.54
CA CYS A 8 -4.99 -12.37 3.50
C CYS A 8 -4.12 -13.61 3.26
N ASP A 9 -3.52 -13.77 2.08
CA ASP A 9 -2.64 -14.90 1.78
C ASP A 9 -1.19 -14.68 2.28
N ARG A 10 -0.57 -15.74 2.80
CA ARG A 10 0.81 -15.71 3.33
C ARG A 10 1.83 -15.26 2.28
N HIS A 11 1.69 -15.74 1.04
CA HIS A 11 2.61 -15.39 -0.04
C HIS A 11 2.08 -14.19 -0.83
N GLY A 12 0.76 -14.09 -0.99
CA GLY A 12 0.07 -12.98 -1.65
C GLY A 12 0.37 -11.64 -0.99
N SER A 13 0.50 -11.58 0.34
CA SER A 13 0.86 -10.35 1.05
C SER A 13 2.23 -9.81 0.63
N ARG A 14 3.20 -10.70 0.37
CA ARG A 14 4.52 -10.32 -0.15
C ARG A 14 4.45 -9.87 -1.61
N VAL A 15 3.63 -10.52 -2.42
CA VAL A 15 3.37 -10.08 -3.80
C VAL A 15 2.76 -8.69 -3.79
N LEU A 16 1.80 -8.43 -2.91
CA LEU A 16 1.17 -7.13 -2.73
C LEU A 16 2.18 -6.07 -2.28
N ASP A 17 3.08 -6.38 -1.35
CA ASP A 17 4.17 -5.48 -0.95
C ASP A 17 5.08 -5.11 -2.14
N GLN A 18 5.42 -6.09 -2.98
CA GLN A 18 6.23 -5.85 -4.18
C GLN A 18 5.51 -4.98 -5.19
N ILE A 19 4.24 -5.28 -5.49
CA ILE A 19 3.40 -4.44 -6.35
C ILE A 19 3.34 -3.01 -5.79
N TRP A 20 3.12 -2.87 -4.48
CA TRP A 20 3.05 -1.57 -3.81
C TRP A 20 4.37 -0.78 -3.95
N SER A 21 5.50 -1.47 -3.87
CA SER A 21 6.83 -0.84 -3.87
C SER A 21 7.18 -0.12 -5.17
N VAL A 22 6.66 -0.60 -6.30
CA VAL A 22 6.88 -0.06 -7.66
C VAL A 22 5.64 0.65 -8.23
N ALA A 23 4.50 0.55 -7.56
CA ALA A 23 3.26 1.15 -8.03
C ALA A 23 3.30 2.68 -8.06
N SER A 24 2.72 3.25 -9.12
CA SER A 24 2.42 4.68 -9.17
C SER A 24 1.48 5.09 -8.03
N VAL A 25 1.49 6.37 -7.63
CA VAL A 25 0.57 6.89 -6.60
C VAL A 25 -0.90 6.62 -6.98
N LYS A 26 -1.26 6.73 -8.26
CA LYS A 26 -2.61 6.43 -8.76
C LYS A 26 -2.99 4.96 -8.58
N THR A 27 -2.04 4.04 -8.81
CA THR A 27 -2.27 2.60 -8.58
C THR A 27 -2.38 2.31 -7.09
N LYS A 28 -1.51 2.92 -6.25
CA LYS A 28 -1.58 2.80 -4.79
C LYS A 28 -2.93 3.26 -4.24
N GLN A 29 -3.47 4.36 -4.74
CA GLN A 29 -4.81 4.83 -4.39
C GLN A 29 -5.88 3.77 -4.67
N LYS A 30 -5.90 3.17 -5.87
CA LYS A 30 -6.87 2.13 -6.21
C LYS A 30 -6.78 0.90 -5.31
N ILE A 31 -5.56 0.45 -5.02
CA ILE A 31 -5.31 -0.68 -4.11
C ILE A 31 -5.81 -0.32 -2.70
N ALA A 32 -5.45 0.86 -2.20
CA ALA A 32 -5.88 1.33 -0.89
C ALA A 32 -7.41 1.49 -0.81
N GLU A 33 -8.07 1.98 -1.86
CA GLU A 33 -9.53 2.07 -1.98
C GLU A 33 -10.19 0.71 -1.77
N GLU A 34 -9.70 -0.32 -2.46
CA GLU A 34 -10.24 -1.67 -2.36
C GLU A 34 -10.02 -2.25 -0.96
N LEU A 35 -8.81 -2.15 -0.41
CA LEU A 35 -8.48 -2.71 0.89
C LEU A 35 -9.17 -1.96 2.04
N ALA A 36 -9.31 -0.64 1.93
CA ALA A 36 -9.94 0.20 2.94
C ALA A 36 -11.42 -0.15 3.16
N SER A 37 -12.10 -0.64 2.11
CA SER A 37 -13.49 -1.14 2.23
C SER A 37 -13.65 -2.32 3.19
N ARG A 38 -12.56 -3.06 3.46
CA ARG A 38 -12.50 -4.20 4.39
C ARG A 38 -11.42 -4.02 5.45
N GLU A 39 -11.07 -2.77 5.78
CA GLU A 39 -9.99 -2.48 6.73
C GLU A 39 -10.20 -3.15 8.09
N GLY A 40 -11.42 -3.07 8.64
CA GLY A 40 -11.72 -3.67 9.94
C GLY A 40 -11.53 -5.20 9.97
N GLU A 41 -11.88 -5.89 8.89
CA GLU A 41 -11.64 -7.33 8.76
C GLU A 41 -10.16 -7.65 8.58
N LEU A 42 -9.47 -6.91 7.71
CA LEU A 42 -8.04 -7.08 7.49
C LEU A 42 -7.23 -6.83 8.76
N SER A 43 -7.63 -5.85 9.57
CA SER A 43 -6.99 -5.53 10.85
C SER A 43 -7.08 -6.65 11.89
N GLN A 44 -8.09 -7.51 11.79
CA GLN A 44 -8.23 -8.69 12.65
C GLN A 44 -7.62 -9.96 12.02
N HIS A 45 -7.20 -9.90 10.75
CA HIS A 45 -6.66 -11.06 10.04
C HIS A 45 -5.18 -11.30 10.39
N PRO A 46 -4.74 -12.56 10.64
CA PRO A 46 -3.37 -12.87 11.05
C PRO A 46 -2.26 -12.38 10.10
N VAL A 47 -2.56 -12.27 8.81
CA VAL A 47 -1.63 -11.72 7.80
C VAL A 47 -2.07 -10.33 7.34
N GLY A 48 -3.39 -10.08 7.28
CA GLY A 48 -3.95 -8.86 6.69
C GLY A 48 -3.61 -7.61 7.51
N HIS A 49 -3.44 -7.75 8.82
CA HIS A 49 -3.15 -6.63 9.70
C HIS A 49 -1.79 -5.98 9.35
N HIS A 50 -0.84 -6.78 8.85
CA HIS A 50 0.45 -6.27 8.38
C HIS A 50 0.27 -5.40 7.15
N VAL A 51 -0.60 -5.79 6.22
CA VAL A 51 -0.92 -5.00 5.02
C VAL A 51 -1.61 -3.70 5.40
N VAL A 52 -2.58 -3.73 6.32
CA VAL A 52 -3.24 -2.51 6.82
C VAL A 52 -2.22 -1.51 7.34
N ARG A 53 -1.26 -2.00 8.15
CA ARG A 53 -0.20 -1.18 8.73
C ARG A 53 0.78 -0.66 7.67
N ASN A 54 1.27 -1.54 6.79
CA ASN A 54 2.25 -1.18 5.76
C ASN A 54 1.71 -0.13 4.80
N LEU A 55 0.45 -0.27 4.39
CA LEU A 55 -0.18 0.65 3.45
C LEU A 55 -0.78 1.87 4.17
N ALA A 56 -0.68 1.92 5.50
CA ALA A 56 -1.20 3.00 6.34
C ALA A 56 -2.69 3.28 6.06
N LEU A 57 -3.53 2.23 5.94
CA LEU A 57 -4.93 2.38 5.52
C LEU A 57 -5.77 3.22 6.51
N ALA A 58 -5.42 3.20 7.80
CA ALA A 58 -6.05 4.10 8.77
C ALA A 58 -5.82 5.59 8.44
N HIS A 59 -4.64 5.94 7.91
CA HIS A 59 -4.35 7.30 7.43
C HIS A 59 -5.05 7.57 6.10
N PHE A 60 -5.16 6.58 5.22
CA PHE A 60 -5.92 6.71 3.98
C PHE A 60 -7.39 7.05 4.23
N LEU A 61 -8.03 6.36 5.19
CA LEU A 61 -9.43 6.58 5.56
C LEU A 61 -9.67 7.92 6.26
N ASN A 62 -8.85 8.26 7.25
CA ASN A 62 -9.09 9.42 8.11
C ASN A 62 -8.42 10.70 7.63
N ARG A 63 -7.33 10.59 6.86
CA ARG A 63 -6.40 11.68 6.53
C ARG A 63 -5.88 11.53 5.10
N ARG A 64 -6.79 11.33 4.14
CA ARG A 64 -6.46 11.00 2.75
C ARG A 64 -5.44 11.93 2.10
N ARG A 65 -5.61 13.25 2.24
CA ARG A 65 -4.69 14.22 1.64
C ARG A 65 -3.24 14.02 2.14
N GLN A 66 -3.07 13.92 3.46
CA GLN A 66 -1.74 13.70 4.05
C GLN A 66 -1.16 12.37 3.60
N TRP A 67 -1.99 11.32 3.54
CA TRP A 67 -1.56 10.02 3.02
C TRP A 67 -1.06 10.12 1.58
N GLU A 68 -1.77 10.82 0.69
CA GLU A 68 -1.38 11.02 -0.70
C GLU A 68 -0.07 11.82 -0.82
N GLU A 69 0.07 12.89 -0.03
CA GLU A 69 1.30 13.68 0.06
C GLU A 69 2.50 12.80 0.47
N HIS A 70 2.31 11.94 1.48
CA HIS A 70 3.31 10.97 1.91
C HIS A 70 3.66 9.95 0.81
N GLN A 71 2.67 9.36 0.13
CA GLN A 71 2.91 8.40 -0.95
C GLN A 71 3.63 9.04 -2.15
N ALA A 72 3.31 10.30 -2.47
CA ALA A 72 3.96 11.05 -3.54
C ALA A 72 5.42 11.36 -3.19
N ALA A 73 5.67 11.80 -1.95
CA ALA A 73 7.03 12.08 -1.46
C ALA A 73 7.90 10.81 -1.49
N GLU A 74 7.41 9.69 -0.96
CA GLU A 74 8.08 8.37 -1.00
C GLU A 74 8.41 7.96 -2.44
N SER A 75 7.45 8.08 -3.36
CA SER A 75 7.64 7.68 -4.76
C SER A 75 8.67 8.56 -5.46
N LYS A 76 8.68 9.87 -5.19
CA LYS A 76 9.71 10.79 -5.69
C LYS A 76 11.09 10.47 -5.14
N ARG A 77 11.21 10.21 -3.83
CA ARG A 77 12.49 9.84 -3.19
C ARG A 77 13.07 8.57 -3.78
N ARG A 78 12.24 7.54 -3.99
CA ARG A 78 12.66 6.29 -4.62
C ARG A 78 13.15 6.51 -6.05
N LYS A 79 12.39 7.27 -6.86
CA LYS A 79 12.78 7.56 -8.24
C LYS A 79 14.15 8.23 -8.31
N VAL A 80 14.35 9.30 -7.52
CA VAL A 80 15.64 10.01 -7.45
C VAL A 80 16.76 9.08 -6.98
N PHE A 81 16.51 8.24 -5.98
CA PHE A 81 17.52 7.30 -5.48
C PHE A 81 17.90 6.24 -6.52
N THR A 82 16.93 5.71 -7.27
CA THR A 82 17.18 4.79 -8.39
C THR A 82 18.00 5.47 -9.49
N GLU A 83 17.64 6.71 -9.87
CA GLU A 83 18.39 7.49 -10.87
C GLU A 83 19.85 7.75 -10.44
N LEU A 84 20.14 7.89 -9.14
CA LEU A 84 21.50 8.05 -8.62
C LEU A 84 22.32 6.77 -8.56
N LEU A 85 21.68 5.60 -8.47
CA LEU A 85 22.37 4.30 -8.44
C LEU A 85 22.64 3.74 -9.85
N GLU A 86 21.80 4.11 -10.81
CA GLU A 86 21.89 3.64 -12.21
C GLU A 86 22.62 4.62 -13.15
N GLY A 87 22.99 5.80 -12.66
CA GLY A 87 23.76 6.83 -13.39
C GLY A 87 25.22 6.87 -12.99
#